data_AF-A0A8S9H3K7-F1
#
_entry.id   AF-A0A8S9H3K7-F1
#
_cell.length_a   1.000
_cell.length_b   1.000
_cell.length_c   1.000
_cell.angle_alpha   90.00
_cell.angle_beta   90.00
_cell.angle_gamma   90.00
#
_symmetry.space_group_name_H-M   'P 1'
#
loop_
_entity.id
_entity.type
_entity.pdbx_description
1 polymer ?
#
loop_
_entity_poly.entity_id
_entity_poly.type
_entity_poly.pdbx_seq_one_letter_code
_entity_poly.pdbx_strand_id
1 'polypeptide(L)'
;MYWEYPTLTGEIIGVHQPSQEGYQQTEKKMHNGKALAEMYLLSMTDSLVTSAWSTFGYVAQGLGGLKPWILYKPENRTAPDPACGRAMSMEPCFHAPPFYDCKAKTGVDTGKLVPHVRHCEDMSWGLKLV
;
A
#
# COMPACT_ATOMS: atom_id res chain seq x y z
N MET A 1 16.88 -17.78 -5.04
CA MET A 1 16.18 -17.58 -6.34
C MET A 1 17.08 -16.95 -7.39
N TYR A 2 17.21 -15.61 -7.51
CA TYR A 2 17.97 -14.97 -8.61
C TYR A 2 19.49 -15.19 -8.58
N TRP A 3 20.06 -15.61 -7.45
CA TRP A 3 21.46 -16.05 -7.39
C TRP A 3 21.64 -17.49 -7.89
N GLU A 4 20.68 -18.36 -7.62
CA GLU A 4 20.76 -19.80 -7.92
C GLU A 4 20.37 -20.12 -9.37
N TYR A 5 19.48 -19.33 -9.97
CA TYR A 5 18.90 -19.60 -11.29
C TYR A 5 19.04 -18.39 -12.21
N PRO A 6 19.46 -18.59 -13.48
CA PRO A 6 19.52 -17.50 -14.46
C PRO A 6 18.12 -17.02 -14.85
N THR A 7 18.01 -15.75 -15.23
CA THR A 7 16.78 -15.18 -15.78
C THR A 7 16.56 -15.67 -17.21
N LEU A 8 15.29 -15.92 -17.58
CA LEU A 8 14.92 -16.31 -18.95
C LEU A 8 15.10 -15.18 -19.96
N THR A 9 15.02 -13.93 -19.49
CA THR A 9 15.15 -12.69 -20.26
C THR A 9 16.60 -12.22 -20.40
N GLY A 10 17.54 -12.79 -19.64
CA GLY A 10 18.93 -12.33 -19.56
C GLY A 10 19.15 -11.08 -18.70
N GLU A 11 18.12 -10.59 -18.00
CA GLU A 11 18.22 -9.46 -17.07
C GLU A 11 19.11 -9.79 -15.86
N ILE A 12 19.85 -8.79 -15.38
CA ILE A 12 20.67 -8.89 -14.18
C ILE A 12 19.86 -8.36 -12.99
N ILE A 13 19.61 -9.20 -11.99
CA ILE A 13 18.74 -8.87 -10.85
C ILE A 13 19.55 -8.85 -9.55
N GLY A 14 19.54 -7.70 -8.86
CA GLY A 14 20.02 -7.53 -7.50
C GLY A 14 18.86 -7.35 -6.52
N VAL A 15 18.95 -7.96 -5.33
CA VAL A 15 17.93 -7.84 -4.27
C VAL A 15 18.59 -7.22 -3.04
N HIS A 16 18.00 -6.14 -2.53
CA HIS A 16 18.55 -5.35 -1.44
C HIS A 16 17.48 -5.05 -0.39
N GLN A 17 17.84 -5.20 0.89
CA GLN A 17 17.00 -4.84 2.03
C GLN A 17 17.82 -3.96 3.00
N PRO A 18 17.39 -2.70 3.26
CA PRO A 18 18.20 -1.76 4.06
C PRO A 18 18.33 -2.13 5.54
N SER A 19 17.27 -2.64 6.17
CA SER A 19 17.28 -2.97 7.59
C SER A 19 16.43 -4.20 7.94
N GLN A 20 16.64 -4.73 9.15
CA GLN A 20 15.89 -5.85 9.72
C GLN A 20 15.57 -5.54 11.18
N GLU A 21 14.57 -4.69 11.41
CA GLU A 21 14.21 -4.24 12.77
C GLU A 21 13.42 -5.28 13.59
N GLY A 22 12.90 -6.33 12.93
CA GLY A 22 12.18 -7.45 13.54
C GLY A 22 10.74 -7.11 13.96
N TYR A 23 10.57 -6.16 14.87
CA TYR A 23 9.28 -5.66 15.34
C TYR A 23 9.27 -4.13 15.40
N GLN A 24 8.06 -3.54 15.36
CA GLN A 24 7.88 -2.10 15.42
C GLN A 24 8.28 -1.55 16.80
N GLN A 25 9.14 -0.54 16.82
CA GLN A 25 9.67 0.12 18.02
C GLN A 25 9.42 1.63 17.95
N THR A 26 8.13 2.02 17.85
CA THR A 26 7.69 3.41 17.82
C THR A 26 8.29 4.23 18.98
N GLU A 27 8.45 5.53 18.79
CA GLU A 27 9.12 6.48 19.70
C GLU A 27 10.64 6.31 19.82
N LYS A 28 11.24 5.23 19.30
CA LYS A 28 12.70 5.13 19.21
C LYS A 28 13.21 5.90 18.00
N LYS A 29 13.86 7.04 18.25
CA LYS A 29 14.36 7.96 17.21
C LYS A 29 15.11 7.26 16.07
N MET A 30 16.03 6.34 16.38
CA MET A 30 16.81 5.63 15.36
C MET A 30 15.95 4.67 14.52
N HIS A 31 15.04 3.93 15.16
CA HIS A 31 14.09 3.05 14.48
C HIS A 31 13.19 3.84 13.52
N ASN A 32 12.60 4.93 14.02
CA ASN A 32 11.77 5.82 13.21
C ASN A 32 12.56 6.47 12.07
N GLY A 33 13.82 6.83 12.30
CA GLY A 33 14.71 7.37 11.28
C GLY A 33 14.96 6.39 10.13
N LYS A 34 15.21 5.11 10.44
CA LYS A 34 15.33 4.06 9.42
C LYS A 34 14.01 3.83 8.68
N ALA A 35 12.90 3.75 9.40
CA ALA A 35 11.58 3.59 8.80
C ALA A 35 11.27 4.74 7.82
N LEU A 36 11.58 5.98 8.20
CA LEU A 36 11.43 7.14 7.31
C LEU A 36 12.35 7.03 6.09
N ALA A 37 13.63 6.70 6.28
CA ALA A 37 14.57 6.52 5.19
C ALA A 37 14.10 5.43 4.21
N GLU A 38 13.54 4.33 4.70
CA GLU A 38 12.99 3.25 3.87
C GLU A 38 11.74 3.69 3.09
N MET A 39 10.82 4.47 3.68
CA MET A 39 9.69 5.04 2.92
C MET A 39 10.18 5.91 1.75
N TYR A 40 11.22 6.73 1.97
CA TYR A 40 11.83 7.53 0.90
C TYR A 40 12.59 6.68 -0.13
N LEU A 41 13.29 5.63 0.29
CA LEU A 41 13.97 4.71 -0.65
C LEU A 41 12.95 4.05 -1.58
N LEU A 42 11.81 3.60 -1.05
CA LEU A 42 10.71 3.05 -1.85
C LEU A 42 10.10 4.10 -2.79
N SER A 43 9.96 5.35 -2.35
CA SER A 43 9.39 6.42 -3.18
C SER A 43 10.28 6.81 -4.37
N MET A 44 11.55 6.40 -4.38
CA MET A 44 12.49 6.63 -5.48
C MET A 44 12.53 5.50 -6.51
N THR A 45 11.68 4.49 -6.39
CA THR A 45 11.59 3.37 -7.36
C THR A 45 10.75 3.73 -8.59
N ASP A 46 11.05 3.14 -9.75
CA ASP A 46 10.25 3.34 -10.97
C ASP A 46 8.89 2.62 -10.91
N SER A 47 8.81 1.54 -10.15
CA SER A 47 7.61 0.73 -9.96
C SER A 47 7.57 0.16 -8.57
N LEU A 48 6.42 0.31 -7.91
CA LEU A 48 6.25 -0.02 -6.50
C LEU A 48 5.19 -1.10 -6.31
N VAL A 49 5.53 -2.10 -5.50
CA VAL A 49 4.59 -3.08 -4.94
C VAL A 49 4.37 -2.74 -3.47
N THR A 50 3.11 -2.63 -3.03
CA THR A 50 2.74 -2.33 -1.64
C THR A 50 1.92 -3.46 -1.03
N SER A 51 1.83 -3.49 0.30
CA SER A 51 1.00 -4.45 1.03
C SER A 51 -0.34 -3.83 1.40
N ALA A 52 -1.43 -4.59 1.24
CA ALA A 52 -2.76 -4.21 1.70
C ALA A 52 -2.75 -3.71 3.16
N TRP A 53 -3.47 -2.61 3.40
CA TRP A 53 -3.66 -1.94 4.70
C TRP A 53 -2.41 -1.23 5.25
N SER A 54 -1.27 -1.26 4.56
CA SER A 54 -0.03 -0.66 5.07
C SER A 54 0.05 0.83 4.78
N THR A 55 -0.12 1.66 5.81
CA THR A 55 0.08 3.12 5.69
C THR A 55 1.52 3.50 5.37
N PHE A 56 2.50 2.66 5.71
CA PHE A 56 3.90 2.83 5.31
C PHE A 56 4.05 2.83 3.77
N GLY A 57 3.35 1.91 3.10
CA GLY A 57 3.30 1.86 1.64
C GLY A 57 2.57 3.06 1.03
N TYR A 58 1.48 3.52 1.67
CA TYR A 58 0.76 4.71 1.20
C TYR A 58 1.62 5.98 1.26
N VAL A 59 2.47 6.13 2.27
CA VAL A 59 3.42 7.25 2.34
C VAL A 59 4.43 7.16 1.20
N ALA A 60 5.06 6.00 1.01
CA ALA A 60 6.05 5.81 -0.05
C ALA A 60 5.48 6.07 -1.45
N GLN A 61 4.31 5.52 -1.76
CA GLN A 61 3.68 5.68 -3.07
C GLN A 61 3.25 7.13 -3.32
N GLY A 62 2.76 7.84 -2.29
CA GLY A 62 2.34 9.23 -2.40
C GLY A 62 3.52 10.17 -2.62
N LEU A 63 4.61 10.00 -1.85
CA LEU A 63 5.84 10.78 -2.02
C LEU A 63 6.48 10.60 -3.40
N GLY A 64 6.39 9.38 -3.96
CA GLY A 64 6.94 9.07 -5.29
C GLY A 64 6.00 9.39 -6.45
N GLY A 65 4.75 9.78 -6.18
CA GLY A 65 3.73 9.90 -7.23
C GLY A 65 3.43 8.57 -7.94
N LEU A 66 3.59 7.44 -7.25
CA LEU A 66 3.55 6.10 -7.81
C LEU A 66 2.17 5.47 -7.63
N LYS A 67 1.60 4.96 -8.72
CA LYS A 67 0.40 4.11 -8.66
C LYS A 67 0.83 2.66 -8.46
N PRO A 68 0.73 2.07 -7.25
CA PRO A 68 1.36 0.78 -6.94
C PRO A 68 0.59 -0.41 -7.54
N TRP A 69 1.24 -1.57 -7.49
CA TRP A 69 0.56 -2.87 -7.44
C TRP A 69 0.39 -3.29 -5.98
N ILE A 70 -0.84 -3.61 -5.55
CA ILE A 70 -1.13 -3.93 -4.16
C ILE A 70 -1.20 -5.45 -4.00
N LEU A 71 -0.32 -6.02 -3.18
CA LEU A 71 -0.45 -7.38 -2.69
C LEU A 71 -1.65 -7.47 -1.76
N TYR A 72 -2.63 -8.28 -2.13
CA TYR A 72 -3.84 -8.45 -1.31
C TYR A 72 -3.51 -9.15 0.00
N LYS A 73 -4.29 -8.83 1.03
CA LYS A 73 -4.12 -9.43 2.36
C LYS A 73 -4.42 -10.94 2.29
N PRO A 74 -3.47 -11.82 2.67
CA PRO A 74 -3.73 -13.25 2.78
C PRO A 74 -4.78 -13.55 3.85
N GLU A 75 -5.66 -14.51 3.56
CA GLU A 75 -6.56 -15.10 4.54
C GLU A 75 -6.09 -16.51 4.89
N ASN A 76 -6.15 -16.89 6.17
CA ASN A 76 -5.71 -18.21 6.65
C ASN A 76 -4.30 -18.64 6.20
N ARG A 77 -3.40 -17.68 5.96
CA ARG A 77 -2.03 -17.90 5.44
C ARG A 77 -2.02 -18.55 4.05
N THR A 78 -3.09 -18.41 3.29
CA THR A 78 -3.19 -18.81 1.89
C THR A 78 -2.91 -17.62 0.99
N ALA A 79 -2.08 -17.81 -0.04
CA ALA A 79 -1.82 -16.78 -1.03
C ALA A 79 -3.13 -16.41 -1.77
N PRO A 80 -3.51 -15.12 -1.85
CA PRO A 80 -4.65 -14.70 -2.64
C PRO A 80 -4.50 -15.06 -4.13
N ASP A 81 -5.63 -15.26 -4.80
CA ASP A 81 -5.70 -15.40 -6.25
C ASP A 81 -6.79 -14.45 -6.80
N PRO A 82 -6.40 -13.38 -7.54
CA PRO A 82 -5.03 -13.01 -7.90
C PRO A 82 -4.21 -12.54 -6.68
N ALA A 83 -2.87 -12.67 -6.76
CA ALA A 83 -1.98 -12.28 -5.65
C ALA A 83 -1.88 -10.75 -5.46
N CYS A 84 -1.99 -9.98 -6.54
CA CYS A 84 -1.99 -8.52 -6.51
C CYS A 84 -2.87 -7.93 -7.62
N GLY A 85 -3.20 -6.64 -7.46
CA GLY A 85 -3.90 -5.84 -8.47
C GLY A 85 -3.36 -4.43 -8.54
N ARG A 86 -3.49 -3.77 -9.68
CA ARG A 86 -3.06 -2.37 -9.83
C ARG A 86 -4.03 -1.45 -9.09
N ALA A 87 -3.48 -0.52 -8.31
CA ALA A 87 -4.30 0.51 -7.67
C ALA A 87 -4.99 1.40 -8.72
N MET A 88 -6.16 1.94 -8.35
CA MET A 88 -6.93 2.94 -9.08
C MET A 88 -6.17 4.27 -9.15
N SER A 89 -5.56 4.69 -8.04
CA SER A 89 -4.77 5.94 -7.92
C SER A 89 -3.64 5.78 -6.90
N MET A 90 -2.73 6.77 -6.85
CA MET A 90 -1.65 6.85 -5.87
C MET A 90 -2.11 7.29 -4.46
N GLU A 91 -3.38 7.66 -4.30
CA GLU A 91 -3.88 8.24 -3.06
C GLU A 91 -3.94 7.21 -1.91
N PRO A 92 -3.74 7.64 -0.66
CA PRO A 92 -3.87 6.77 0.51
C PRO A 92 -5.32 6.34 0.72
N CYS A 93 -5.51 5.24 1.44
CA CYS A 93 -6.84 4.81 1.89
C CYS A 93 -7.16 5.41 3.27
N PHE A 94 -8.32 6.05 3.41
CA PHE A 94 -8.91 6.41 4.68
C PHE A 94 -9.63 5.18 5.27
N HIS A 95 -9.02 4.54 6.27
CA HIS A 95 -9.48 3.25 6.83
C HIS A 95 -10.74 3.30 7.68
N ALA A 96 -11.07 4.44 8.27
CA ALA A 96 -12.21 4.60 9.17
C ALA A 96 -13.10 5.80 8.76
N PRO A 97 -13.67 5.78 7.55
CA PRO A 97 -14.51 6.85 7.07
C PRO A 97 -15.90 6.82 7.73
N PRO A 98 -16.57 7.97 7.87
CA PRO A 98 -17.97 7.99 8.27
C PRO A 98 -18.88 7.52 7.14
N PHE A 99 -19.97 6.82 7.50
CA PHE A 99 -21.02 6.36 6.61
C PHE A 99 -22.36 7.02 6.97
N TYR A 100 -22.43 8.35 6.89
CA TYR A 100 -23.55 9.13 7.40
C TYR A 100 -23.90 10.31 6.50
N ASP A 101 -25.18 10.45 6.16
CA ASP A 101 -25.72 11.64 5.52
C ASP A 101 -26.12 12.66 6.61
N CYS A 102 -25.36 13.75 6.70
CA CYS A 102 -25.58 14.80 7.70
C CYS A 102 -26.96 15.47 7.59
N LYS A 103 -27.53 15.56 6.38
CA LYS A 103 -28.80 16.24 6.12
C LYS A 103 -29.99 15.33 6.38
N ALA A 104 -29.94 14.11 5.86
CA ALA A 104 -30.99 13.10 6.08
C ALA A 104 -30.90 12.45 7.47
N LYS A 105 -29.78 12.65 8.18
CA LYS A 105 -29.50 12.11 9.52
C LYS A 105 -29.56 10.58 9.59
N THR A 106 -29.14 9.90 8.52
CA THR A 106 -29.20 8.44 8.38
C THR A 106 -27.90 7.90 7.78
N GLY A 107 -27.72 6.58 7.84
CA GLY A 107 -26.57 5.91 7.24
C GLY A 107 -26.60 5.99 5.71
N VAL A 108 -25.44 6.23 5.09
CA VAL A 108 -25.28 6.25 3.63
C VAL A 108 -23.91 5.70 3.22
N ASP A 109 -23.86 5.04 2.07
CA ASP A 109 -22.61 4.61 1.44
C ASP A 109 -21.88 5.80 0.81
N THR A 110 -20.92 6.36 1.54
CA THR A 110 -20.14 7.52 1.15
C THR A 110 -19.18 7.24 -0.02
N GLY A 111 -18.88 5.97 -0.33
CA GLY A 111 -18.07 5.56 -1.48
C GLY A 111 -18.83 5.51 -2.81
N LYS A 112 -20.13 5.81 -2.80
CA LYS A 112 -21.00 5.83 -3.99
C LYS A 112 -21.62 7.19 -4.28
N LEU A 113 -21.27 8.23 -3.51
CA LEU A 113 -21.89 9.55 -3.64
C LEU A 113 -21.35 10.37 -4.82
N VAL A 114 -20.05 10.27 -5.10
CA VAL A 114 -19.37 11.05 -6.15
C VAL A 114 -18.35 10.18 -6.89
N PRO A 115 -18.05 10.47 -8.17
CA PRO A 115 -17.20 9.58 -8.97
C PRO A 115 -15.73 9.53 -8.51
N HIS A 116 -15.23 10.59 -7.88
CA HIS A 116 -13.84 10.75 -7.44
C HIS A 116 -13.58 10.30 -6.00
N VAL A 117 -14.58 9.74 -5.30
CA VAL A 117 -14.41 9.08 -3.99
C VAL A 117 -14.92 7.66 -4.13
N ARG A 118 -14.05 6.67 -3.93
CA ARG A 118 -14.37 5.24 -4.09
C ARG A 118 -13.88 4.44 -2.89
N HIS A 119 -14.44 3.26 -2.71
CA HIS A 119 -13.88 2.28 -1.78
C HIS A 119 -12.47 1.87 -2.18
N CYS A 120 -11.62 1.63 -1.20
CA CYS A 120 -10.24 1.21 -1.45
C CYS A 120 -10.18 -0.23 -2.00
N GLU A 121 -9.14 -0.50 -2.77
CA GLU A 121 -8.85 -1.79 -3.38
C GLU A 121 -8.45 -2.84 -2.35
N ASP A 122 -7.89 -2.40 -1.22
CA ASP A 122 -7.27 -3.23 -0.21
C ASP A 122 -8.07 -3.29 1.10
N MET A 123 -8.87 -2.26 1.41
CA MET A 123 -9.78 -2.23 2.55
C MET A 123 -11.18 -1.85 2.09
N SER A 124 -12.08 -2.83 2.00
CA SER A 124 -13.38 -2.68 1.34
C SER A 124 -14.32 -1.64 1.96
N TRP A 125 -14.14 -1.30 3.24
CA TRP A 125 -14.89 -0.23 3.92
C TRP A 125 -14.13 1.11 3.98
N GLY A 126 -12.87 1.15 3.55
CA GLY A 126 -12.11 2.39 3.46
C GLY A 126 -12.53 3.22 2.26
N LEU A 127 -12.13 4.50 2.21
CA LEU A 127 -12.34 5.40 1.07
C LEU A 127 -11.04 6.01 0.58
N LYS A 128 -10.93 6.26 -0.73
CA LYS A 128 -9.83 7.02 -1.32
C LYS A 128 -10.29 7.88 -2.50
N LEU A 129 -9.45 8.84 -2.86
CA LEU A 129 -9.62 9.66 -4.07
C LEU A 129 -9.13 8.90 -5.31
N VAL A 130 -9.83 9.04 -6.44
CA VAL A 130 -9.50 8.39 -7.73
C VAL A 130 -9.61 9.32 -8.91
#